data_AF-A0A844GIV6-F1
#
_entry.id   AF-A0A844GIV6-F1
#
_cell.length_a   1.000
_cell.length_b   1.000
_cell.length_c   1.000
_cell.angle_alpha   90.00
_cell.angle_beta   90.00
_cell.angle_gamma   90.00
#
_symmetry.space_group_name_H-M   'P 1'
#
loop_
_entity.id
_entity.type
_entity.pdbx_description
1 polymer ?
#
loop_
_entity_poly.entity_id
_entity_poly.type
_entity_poly.pdbx_seq_one_letter_code
_entity_poly.pdbx_strand_id
1 'polypeptide(L)'
;MDFAIFRIAEAENVIDRYFERNYTECQKYNISTGVYKYSYAMNITEMQNEARKVISVLKGRKLLFPVWLDLEWNNQRSLGTEKIYKMAVQFQGKNPWYQWNCR
;
A
#
# COMPACT_ATOMS: atom_id res chain seq x y z
N MET A 1 22.98 -0.40 -4.07
CA MET A 1 21.53 -0.12 -4.05
C MET A 1 21.08 -0.36 -2.63
N ASP A 2 20.74 0.69 -1.90
CA ASP A 2 20.56 0.59 -0.44
C ASP A 2 19.14 0.16 -0.07
N PHE A 3 18.15 0.49 -0.91
CA PHE A 3 16.77 0.10 -0.73
C PHE A 3 15.99 0.10 -2.04
N ALA A 4 14.78 -0.48 -2.00
CA ALA A 4 13.80 -0.44 -3.09
C ALA A 4 12.37 -0.36 -2.55
N ILE A 5 11.51 0.43 -3.22
CA ILE A 5 10.09 0.57 -2.88
C ILE A 5 9.28 0.06 -4.08
N PHE A 6 8.43 -0.94 -3.85
CA PHE A 6 7.67 -1.59 -4.93
C PHE A 6 6.19 -1.26 -4.89
N ARG A 7 5.57 -1.20 -6.07
CA ARG A 7 4.12 -1.21 -6.16
C ARG A 7 3.62 -2.58 -5.71
N ILE A 8 2.67 -2.61 -4.78
CA ILE A 8 2.18 -3.88 -4.22
C ILE A 8 0.97 -4.44 -4.97
N ALA A 9 0.06 -3.56 -5.39
CA ALA A 9 -1.17 -3.95 -6.06
C ALA A 9 -1.66 -2.83 -7.00
N GLU A 10 -2.19 -3.24 -8.14
CA GLU A 10 -2.74 -2.40 -9.20
C GLU A 10 -4.21 -2.06 -8.94
N ALA A 11 -4.90 -1.57 -9.97
CA ALA A 11 -6.35 -1.39 -9.92
C ALA A 11 -7.05 -2.71 -9.58
N GLU A 12 -8.25 -2.62 -9.02
CA GLU A 12 -9.03 -3.80 -8.59
C GLU A 12 -8.33 -4.70 -7.57
N ASN A 13 -7.27 -4.20 -6.92
CA ASN A 13 -6.47 -4.95 -5.93
C ASN A 13 -5.80 -6.21 -6.49
N VAL A 14 -5.52 -6.24 -7.79
CA VAL A 14 -4.67 -7.26 -8.42
C VAL A 14 -3.23 -7.05 -7.93
N ILE A 15 -2.55 -8.12 -7.50
CA ILE A 15 -1.14 -8.03 -7.06
C ILE A 15 -0.28 -7.63 -8.27
N ASP A 16 0.63 -6.68 -8.08
CA ASP A 16 1.54 -6.27 -9.15
C ASP A 16 2.36 -7.48 -9.62
N ARG A 17 2.37 -7.73 -10.93
CA ARG A 17 3.00 -8.93 -11.53
C ARG A 17 4.49 -9.08 -11.21
N TYR A 18 5.18 -7.99 -10.87
CA TYR A 18 6.61 -8.01 -10.53
C TYR A 18 6.88 -7.98 -9.02
N PHE A 19 5.86 -7.75 -8.19
CA PHE A 19 6.02 -7.62 -6.74
C PHE A 19 6.78 -8.80 -6.13
N GLU A 20 6.33 -10.03 -6.39
CA GLU A 20 6.91 -11.24 -5.78
C GLU A 20 8.36 -11.46 -6.19
N ARG A 21 8.66 -11.32 -7.50
CA ARG A 21 10.01 -11.47 -8.02
C ARG A 21 10.93 -10.42 -7.40
N ASN A 22 10.52 -9.16 -7.41
CA ASN A 22 11.34 -8.05 -6.91
C ASN A 22 11.58 -8.15 -5.40
N TYR A 23 10.54 -8.50 -4.63
CA TYR A 23 10.65 -8.75 -3.20
C TYR A 23 11.64 -9.89 -2.92
N THR A 24 11.48 -11.03 -3.59
CA THR A 24 12.31 -12.24 -3.38
C THR A 24 13.79 -11.97 -3.71
N GLU A 25 14.07 -11.33 -4.85
CA GLU A 25 15.46 -10.99 -5.20
C GLU A 25 16.05 -9.98 -4.22
N CYS A 26 15.30 -8.99 -3.75
CA CYS A 26 15.81 -8.07 -2.74
C CYS A 26 16.11 -8.77 -1.40
N GLN A 27 15.27 -9.71 -0.97
CA GLN A 27 15.56 -10.52 0.22
C GLN A 27 16.85 -11.33 0.04
N LYS A 28 17.05 -11.97 -1.13
CA LYS A 28 18.25 -12.75 -1.46
C LYS A 28 19.54 -11.91 -1.40
N TYR A 29 19.49 -10.65 -1.84
CA TYR A 29 20.64 -9.75 -1.85
C TYR A 29 20.71 -8.82 -0.64
N ASN A 30 19.90 -9.04 0.40
CA ASN A 30 19.82 -8.19 1.60
C ASN A 30 19.57 -6.70 1.28
N ILE A 31 18.79 -6.40 0.23
CA ILE A 31 18.38 -5.04 -0.11
C ILE A 31 17.14 -4.71 0.72
N SER A 32 17.16 -3.57 1.39
CA SER A 32 16.05 -3.13 2.23
C SER A 32 14.81 -2.81 1.39
N THR A 33 13.64 -3.31 1.81
CA THR A 33 12.41 -3.20 1.02
C THR A 33 11.33 -2.40 1.73
N GLY A 34 10.61 -1.61 0.93
CA GLY A 34 9.35 -0.97 1.25
C GLY A 34 8.33 -1.16 0.14
N VAL A 35 7.10 -0.70 0.34
CA VAL A 35 6.04 -0.84 -0.69
C VAL A 35 5.14 0.38 -0.76
N TYR A 36 4.55 0.62 -1.92
CA TYR A 36 3.51 1.63 -2.09
C TYR A 36 2.25 1.06 -2.74
N LYS A 37 1.11 1.66 -2.41
CA LYS A 37 -0.18 1.41 -3.06
C LYS A 37 -0.60 2.65 -3.84
N TYR A 38 -0.57 2.54 -5.18
CA TYR A 38 -1.28 3.46 -6.06
C TYR A 38 -2.78 3.25 -5.88
N SER A 39 -3.45 4.25 -5.32
CA SER A 39 -4.86 4.16 -4.94
C SER A 39 -5.79 4.58 -6.07
N TYR A 40 -6.83 3.77 -6.29
CA TYR A 40 -7.96 4.11 -7.15
C TYR A 40 -9.24 4.35 -6.34
N ALA A 41 -9.15 4.37 -5.00
CA ALA A 41 -10.30 4.57 -4.15
C ALA A 41 -10.91 5.96 -4.36
N MET A 42 -12.24 6.03 -4.41
CA MET A 42 -13.05 7.25 -4.49
C MET A 42 -13.87 7.51 -3.21
N ASN A 43 -13.81 6.57 -2.27
CA ASN A 43 -14.49 6.63 -0.99
C ASN A 43 -13.73 5.84 0.10
N ILE A 44 -14.21 5.98 1.34
CA ILE A 44 -13.59 5.36 2.53
C ILE A 44 -13.62 3.83 2.45
N THR A 45 -14.71 3.23 1.97
CA THR A 45 -14.86 1.77 1.89
C THR A 45 -13.83 1.16 0.94
N GLU A 46 -13.66 1.75 -0.24
CA GLU A 46 -12.64 1.33 -1.20
C GLU A 46 -11.23 1.48 -0.64
N MET A 47 -10.93 2.61 0.04
CA MET A 47 -9.64 2.83 0.68
C MET A 47 -9.32 1.76 1.74
N GLN A 48 -10.32 1.38 2.54
CA GLN A 48 -10.18 0.29 3.50
C GLN A 48 -9.95 -1.06 2.80
N ASN A 49 -10.59 -1.32 1.66
CA ASN A 49 -10.38 -2.54 0.88
C ASN A 49 -8.97 -2.60 0.29
N GLU A 50 -8.46 -1.49 -0.24
CA GLU A 50 -7.08 -1.39 -0.69
C GLU A 50 -6.09 -1.65 0.45
N ALA A 51 -6.30 -1.03 1.61
CA ALA A 51 -5.49 -1.29 2.80
C ALA A 51 -5.51 -2.79 3.17
N ARG A 52 -6.70 -3.40 3.29
CA ARG A 52 -6.88 -4.84 3.56
C ARG A 52 -6.08 -5.70 2.60
N LYS A 53 -6.08 -5.36 1.31
CA LYS A 53 -5.27 -6.08 0.33
C LYS A 53 -3.79 -5.97 0.65
N VAL A 54 -3.27 -4.77 0.93
CA VAL A 54 -1.85 -4.59 1.24
C VAL A 54 -1.41 -5.47 2.42
N ILE A 55 -2.15 -5.51 3.54
CA ILE A 55 -1.77 -6.40 4.66
C ILE A 55 -1.86 -7.86 4.28
N SER A 56 -2.89 -8.26 3.52
CA SER A 56 -3.00 -9.67 3.10
C SER A 56 -1.77 -10.12 2.32
N VAL A 57 -1.21 -9.24 1.47
CA VAL A 57 -0.01 -9.52 0.67
C VAL A 57 1.24 -9.48 1.54
N LEU A 58 1.33 -8.55 2.49
CA LEU A 58 2.47 -8.40 3.39
C LEU A 58 2.50 -9.37 4.57
N LYS A 59 1.44 -10.16 4.79
CA LYS A 59 1.35 -11.08 5.93
C LYS A 59 2.53 -12.06 5.92
N GLY A 60 3.33 -12.04 6.99
CA GLY A 60 4.52 -12.89 7.14
C GLY A 60 5.76 -12.41 6.39
N ARG A 61 5.72 -11.22 5.76
CA ARG A 61 6.86 -10.61 5.08
C ARG A 61 7.54 -9.58 5.97
N LYS A 62 8.86 -9.45 5.80
CA LYS A 62 9.66 -8.44 6.47
C LYS A 62 9.83 -7.24 5.56
N LEU A 63 9.40 -6.08 6.04
CA LEU A 63 9.70 -4.80 5.41
C LEU A 63 10.60 -4.00 6.35
N LEU A 64 11.67 -3.42 5.80
CA LEU A 64 12.55 -2.50 6.54
C LEU A 64 12.09 -1.04 6.40
N PHE A 65 11.26 -0.78 5.40
CA PHE A 65 10.67 0.53 5.15
C PHE A 65 9.13 0.49 5.26
N PRO A 66 8.47 1.64 5.47
CA PRO A 66 7.02 1.73 5.60
C PRO A 66 6.22 1.27 4.36
N VAL A 67 4.91 1.31 4.53
CA VAL A 67 3.94 1.29 3.44
C VAL A 67 3.57 2.73 3.09
N TRP A 68 3.69 3.10 1.83
CA TRP A 68 3.25 4.40 1.32
C TRP A 68 1.90 4.31 0.61
N LEU A 69 1.07 5.34 0.80
CA LEU A 69 -0.15 5.56 0.04
C LEU A 69 0.14 6.60 -1.04
N ASP A 70 -0.11 6.25 -2.28
CA ASP A 70 0.06 7.10 -3.44
C ASP A 70 -1.33 7.55 -3.95
N LEU A 71 -1.57 8.87 -3.88
CA LEU A 71 -2.84 9.56 -4.14
C LEU A 71 -2.72 10.52 -5.33
N GLU A 72 -2.18 10.04 -6.44
CA GLU A 72 -1.98 10.85 -7.65
C GLU A 72 -3.04 10.62 -8.74
N TRP A 73 -4.06 9.78 -8.50
CA TRP A 73 -5.07 9.50 -9.51
C TRP A 73 -5.98 10.71 -9.77
N ASN A 74 -6.03 11.16 -11.02
CA ASN A 74 -6.72 12.40 -11.40
C ASN A 74 -8.19 12.45 -11.00
N ASN A 75 -8.90 11.32 -10.98
CA ASN A 75 -10.32 11.29 -10.61
C ASN A 75 -10.54 11.70 -9.14
N GLN A 76 -9.56 11.47 -8.27
CA GLN A 76 -9.64 11.84 -6.86
C GLN A 76 -9.62 13.36 -6.65
N ARG A 77 -9.16 14.15 -7.63
CA ARG A 77 -9.20 15.62 -7.56
C ARG A 77 -10.62 16.16 -7.38
N SER A 78 -11.63 15.45 -7.89
CA SER A 78 -13.05 15.83 -7.75
C SER A 78 -13.58 15.71 -6.32
N LEU A 79 -12.89 14.99 -5.42
CA LEU A 79 -13.34 14.71 -4.07
C LEU A 79 -13.13 15.88 -3.10
N GLY A 80 -12.26 16.83 -3.45
CA GLY A 80 -11.83 17.91 -2.57
C GLY A 80 -10.90 17.46 -1.45
N THR A 81 -10.15 18.41 -0.89
CA THR A 81 -9.09 18.15 0.10
C THR A 81 -9.58 17.42 1.35
N GLU A 82 -10.77 17.78 1.87
CA GLU A 82 -11.31 17.20 3.09
C GLU A 82 -11.58 15.69 2.95
N LYS A 83 -12.16 15.27 1.82
CA LYS A 83 -12.47 13.85 1.58
C LYS A 83 -11.21 13.03 1.34
N ILE A 84 -10.24 13.58 0.60
CA ILE A 84 -8.92 12.95 0.40
C ILE A 84 -8.22 12.76 1.75
N TYR A 85 -8.22 13.78 2.62
CA TYR A 85 -7.66 13.69 3.96
C TYR A 85 -8.32 12.57 4.79
N LYS A 86 -9.67 12.51 4.82
CA LYS A 86 -10.40 11.44 5.51
C LYS A 86 -10.03 10.06 4.99
N MET A 87 -9.87 9.90 3.69
CA MET A 87 -9.42 8.62 3.10
C MET A 87 -7.99 8.26 3.51
N ALA A 88 -7.05 9.21 3.44
CA ALA A 88 -5.66 8.99 3.86
C ALA A 88 -5.57 8.55 5.33
N VAL A 89 -6.36 9.16 6.23
CA VAL A 89 -6.43 8.76 7.64
C VAL A 89 -6.94 7.32 7.80
N GLN A 90 -7.89 6.89 6.97
CA GLN A 90 -8.41 5.51 7.03
C GLN A 90 -7.38 4.46 6.58
N PHE A 91 -6.49 4.81 5.65
CA PHE A 91 -5.42 3.91 5.22
C PHE A 91 -4.33 3.69 6.28
N GLN A 92 -4.11 4.65 7.19
CA GLN A 92 -3.08 4.56 8.24
C GLN A 92 -3.28 3.39 9.22
N GLY A 93 -4.38 2.64 9.15
CA GLY A 93 -4.57 1.41 9.94
C GLY A 93 -4.65 1.65 11.44
N LYS A 94 -4.99 2.87 11.89
CA LYS A 94 -5.36 3.18 13.28
C LYS A 94 -6.80 2.77 13.61
N ASN A 95 -7.40 1.96 12.75
CA ASN A 95 -8.78 1.52 12.86
C ASN A 95 -8.81 0.15 13.58
N PRO A 96 -9.69 -0.06 14.58
CA PRO A 96 -9.82 -1.35 15.27
C PRO A 96 -10.03 -2.55 14.34
N TRP A 97 -10.61 -2.34 13.16
CA TRP A 97 -11.01 -3.41 12.23
C TRP A 97 -9.89 -3.96 11.34
N TYR A 98 -8.73 -3.30 11.29
CA TYR A 98 -7.55 -3.71 10.51
C TYR A 98 -6.34 -2.88 10.96
N GLN A 99 -5.24 -3.55 11.34
CA GLN A 99 -4.03 -2.91 11.85
C GLN A 99 -2.80 -3.40 11.09
N TRP A 100 -1.89 -2.48 10.77
CA TRP A 100 -0.57 -2.79 10.23
C TRP A 100 0.24 -3.61 11.24
N ASN A 101 0.25 -4.94 11.07
CA ASN A 101 1.03 -5.86 11.92
C ASN A 101 2.51 -5.98 11.49
N CYS A 102 3.02 -5.03 10.70
CA CYS A 102 4.42 -4.97 10.33
C CYS A 102 5.22 -4.36 11.48
N ARG A 103 5.49 -5.15 12.52
CA ARG A 103 6.55 -4.88 13.52
C ARG A 103 7.64 -5.92 13.37
#